data_AF-A0A1J0AGN7-F1
#
_entry.id   AF-A0A1J0AGN7-F1
#
_cell.length_a   1.000
_cell.length_b   1.000
_cell.length_c   1.000
_cell.angle_alpha   90.00
_cell.angle_beta   90.00
_cell.angle_gamma   90.00
#
_symmetry.space_group_name_H-M   'P 1'
#
loop_
_entity.id
_entity.type
_entity.pdbx_description
1 polymer ?
#
loop_
_entity_poly.entity_id
_entity_poly.type
_entity_poly.pdbx_seq_one_letter_code
_entity_poly.pdbx_strand_id
1 'polypeptide(L)'
;MGVTKGSFYWHFKNREDLLEAVLQEWVKRQTNGIIERVEATGGDATAKLLYLFELAVQDDGRVENAIRAWATNDSRITAVLTQVDQGRLDYTKNLFLQVGFAPFEAMVRARMVYYALVGEFTIGARSNEAERLAEIRLQHTILTRRS
;
A
#
# COMPACT_ATOMS: atom_id res chain seq x y z
N MET A 1 20.68 20.42 23.61
CA MET A 1 20.09 19.57 24.67
C MET A 1 19.17 18.59 23.97
N GLY A 2 19.51 17.33 23.73
CA GLY A 2 20.12 16.36 24.64
C GLY A 2 19.09 15.30 25.04
N VAL A 3 18.24 14.84 24.12
CA VAL A 3 17.33 13.72 24.38
C VAL A 3 18.17 12.44 24.44
N THR A 4 18.37 11.97 25.66
CA THR A 4 18.95 10.65 25.93
C THR A 4 18.04 9.59 25.34
N LYS A 5 18.64 8.59 24.68
CA LYS A 5 17.95 7.44 24.05
C LYS A 5 16.96 6.70 24.98
N GLY A 6 16.97 6.97 26.30
CA GLY A 6 16.10 6.35 27.29
C GLY A 6 14.62 6.77 27.27
N SER A 7 14.27 7.94 26.72
CA SER A 7 12.85 8.39 26.73
C SER A 7 11.96 7.63 25.74
N PHE A 8 12.54 7.04 24.69
CA PHE A 8 11.77 6.36 23.64
C PHE A 8 11.41 4.91 24.02
N TYR A 9 12.27 4.25 24.80
CA TYR A 9 12.09 2.84 25.19
C TYR A 9 11.16 2.63 26.38
N TRP A 10 10.78 3.67 27.14
CA TRP A 10 9.93 3.49 28.33
C TRP A 10 8.49 3.07 28.03
N HIS A 11 8.01 3.29 26.80
CA HIS A 11 6.68 2.84 26.36
C HIS A 11 6.63 1.36 25.94
N PHE A 12 7.77 0.72 25.70
CA PHE A 12 7.85 -0.64 25.16
C PHE A 12 8.62 -1.55 26.12
N LYS A 13 8.06 -2.70 26.48
CA LYS A 13 8.69 -3.57 27.48
C LYS A 13 9.95 -4.24 26.94
N ASN A 14 10.04 -4.43 25.63
CA ASN A 14 11.21 -4.99 24.94
C ASN A 14 11.24 -4.58 23.44
N ARG A 15 12.26 -5.04 22.72
CA ARG A 15 12.43 -4.80 21.27
C ARG A 15 11.30 -5.41 20.43
N GLU A 16 10.76 -6.54 20.84
CA GLU A 16 9.68 -7.23 20.10
C GLU A 16 8.39 -6.42 20.17
N ASP A 17 8.05 -5.87 21.34
CA ASP A 17 6.90 -4.98 21.52
C ASP A 17 7.00 -3.72 20.63
N LEU A 18 8.19 -3.14 20.53
CA LEU A 18 8.42 -1.99 19.65
C LEU A 18 8.20 -2.35 18.18
N LEU A 19 8.74 -3.49 17.73
CA LEU A 19 8.62 -3.93 16.34
C LEU A 19 7.18 -4.30 15.98
N GLU A 20 6.45 -4.93 16.90
CA GLU A 20 5.03 -5.22 16.76
C GLU A 20 4.21 -3.93 16.64
N ALA A 21 4.49 -2.92 17.49
CA ALA A 21 3.82 -1.63 17.40
C ALA A 21 4.11 -0.91 16.07
N VAL A 22 5.35 -0.99 15.56
CA VAL A 22 5.72 -0.44 14.25
C VAL A 22 4.94 -1.15 13.13
N LEU A 23 4.82 -2.48 13.19
CA LEU A 23 4.06 -3.25 12.22
C LEU A 23 2.59 -2.86 12.23
N GLN A 24 1.97 -2.80 13.41
CA GLN A 24 0.55 -2.44 13.56
C GLN A 24 0.27 -1.02 13.07
N GLU A 25 1.16 -0.06 13.37
CA GLU A 25 1.01 1.30 12.88
C GLU A 25 1.18 1.38 11.36
N TRP A 26 2.10 0.60 10.78
CA TRP A 26 2.22 0.50 9.32
C TRP A 26 0.95 -0.08 8.69
N VAL A 27 0.39 -1.18 9.20
CA VAL A 27 -0.88 -1.75 8.70
C VAL A 27 -1.99 -0.71 8.78
N LYS A 28 -2.12 -0.04 9.93
CA LYS A 28 -3.14 0.97 10.18
C LYS A 28 -3.04 2.13 9.20
N ARG A 29 -1.84 2.70 8.99
CA ARG A 29 -1.67 3.87 8.12
C ARG A 29 -1.72 3.51 6.64
N GLN A 30 -0.97 2.50 6.23
CA GLN A 30 -0.70 2.20 4.82
C GLN A 30 -1.71 1.27 4.17
N THR A 31 -2.65 0.72 4.95
CA THR A 31 -3.72 -0.10 4.40
C THR A 31 -5.06 0.44 4.84
N ASN A 32 -5.35 0.39 6.14
CA ASN A 32 -6.68 0.77 6.64
C ASN A 32 -6.95 2.25 6.41
N GLY A 33 -5.99 3.12 6.74
CA GLY A 33 -6.11 4.57 6.56
C GLY A 33 -6.22 4.99 5.11
N ILE A 34 -5.54 4.30 4.18
CA ILE A 34 -5.71 4.55 2.74
C ILE A 34 -7.12 4.17 2.30
N ILE A 35 -7.60 2.97 2.66
CA ILE A 35 -8.95 2.51 2.32
C ILE A 35 -10.01 3.46 2.90
N GLU A 36 -9.89 3.85 4.17
CA GLU A 36 -10.79 4.79 4.83
C GLU A 36 -10.85 6.14 4.10
N ARG A 37 -9.71 6.68 3.67
CA ARG A 37 -9.65 7.92 2.88
C ARG A 37 -10.33 7.75 1.53
N VAL A 38 -10.12 6.63 0.85
CA VAL A 38 -10.77 6.36 -0.44
C VAL A 38 -12.28 6.29 -0.30
N GLU A 39 -12.77 5.59 0.72
CA GLU A 39 -14.20 5.50 0.97
C GLU A 39 -14.81 6.84 1.40
N ALA A 40 -14.09 7.65 2.18
CA ALA A 40 -14.54 8.97 2.62
C ALA A 40 -14.65 10.01 1.49
N THR A 41 -13.86 9.90 0.42
CA THR A 41 -13.95 10.79 -0.75
C THR A 41 -15.30 10.68 -1.46
N GLY A 42 -15.99 9.54 -1.35
CA GLY A 42 -17.24 9.29 -2.07
C GLY A 42 -17.03 9.13 -3.58
N GLY A 43 -18.06 9.41 -4.38
CA GLY A 43 -18.02 9.27 -5.83
C GLY A 43 -18.21 7.83 -6.34
N ASP A 44 -18.06 7.65 -7.65
CA ASP A 44 -18.16 6.34 -8.29
C ASP A 44 -16.87 5.51 -8.14
N ALA A 45 -16.94 4.24 -8.52
CA ALA A 45 -15.81 3.32 -8.39
C ALA A 45 -14.59 3.74 -9.23
N THR A 46 -14.80 4.44 -10.35
CA THR A 46 -13.71 4.92 -11.21
C THR A 46 -12.92 6.03 -10.53
N ALA A 47 -13.64 6.98 -9.90
CA ALA A 47 -13.06 8.05 -9.11
C ALA A 47 -12.34 7.52 -7.87
N LYS A 48 -12.96 6.57 -7.16
CA LYS A 48 -12.32 5.89 -6.01
C LYS A 48 -11.04 5.16 -6.41
N LEU A 49 -11.05 4.46 -7.54
CA LEU A 49 -9.87 3.76 -8.04
C LEU A 49 -8.73 4.73 -8.40
N LEU A 50 -9.05 5.87 -9.03
CA LEU A 50 -8.06 6.91 -9.32
C LEU A 50 -7.47 7.45 -8.01
N TYR A 51 -8.32 7.74 -7.03
CA TYR A 51 -7.86 8.29 -5.77
C TYR A 51 -7.03 7.28 -4.96
N LEU A 52 -7.38 5.99 -4.98
CA LEU A 52 -6.55 4.92 -4.40
C LEU A 52 -5.14 4.94 -5.01
N PHE A 53 -5.05 5.04 -6.33
CA PHE A 53 -3.79 5.06 -7.08
C PHE A 53 -2.92 6.26 -6.69
N GLU A 54 -3.52 7.46 -6.66
CA GLU A 54 -2.83 8.69 -6.25
C GLU A 54 -2.36 8.65 -4.79
N LEU A 55 -3.14 8.06 -3.89
CA LEU A 55 -2.74 7.89 -2.49
C LEU A 55 -1.59 6.90 -2.32
N ALA A 56 -1.66 5.77 -3.02
CA ALA A 56 -0.66 4.72 -2.90
C ALA A 56 0.71 5.18 -3.42
N VAL A 57 0.74 6.00 -4.48
CA VAL A 57 2.00 6.50 -5.06
C VAL A 57 2.65 7.62 -4.22
N GLN A 58 1.97 8.18 -3.22
CA GLN A 58 2.58 9.17 -2.31
C GLN A 58 3.60 8.55 -1.35
N ASP A 59 3.53 7.23 -1.11
CA ASP A 59 4.50 6.53 -0.28
C ASP A 59 5.83 6.34 -1.04
N ASP A 60 6.95 6.43 -0.33
CA ASP A 60 8.30 6.26 -0.88
C ASP A 60 8.81 4.81 -0.80
N GLY A 61 7.98 3.90 -0.28
CA GLY A 61 8.22 2.46 -0.19
C GLY A 61 9.22 2.04 0.89
N ARG A 62 9.83 2.98 1.63
CA ARG A 62 10.96 2.65 2.51
C ARG A 62 10.55 1.76 3.67
N VAL A 63 9.42 2.08 4.32
CA VAL A 63 8.89 1.30 5.44
C VAL A 63 8.37 -0.05 4.96
N GLU A 64 7.64 -0.06 3.85
CA GLU A 64 7.17 -1.28 3.20
C GLU A 64 8.34 -2.25 2.93
N ASN A 65 9.41 -1.77 2.28
CA ASN A 65 10.59 -2.57 1.98
C ASN A 65 11.29 -3.09 3.24
N ALA A 66 11.40 -2.27 4.28
CA ALA A 66 11.99 -2.70 5.55
C ALA A 66 11.17 -3.83 6.20
N ILE A 67 9.84 -3.74 6.15
CA ILE A 67 8.94 -4.78 6.66
C ILE A 67 9.03 -6.05 5.81
N ARG A 68 9.05 -5.92 4.47
CA ARG A 68 9.23 -7.07 3.56
C ARG A 68 10.58 -7.76 3.79
N ALA A 69 11.66 -7.00 3.99
CA ALA A 69 12.96 -7.55 4.35
C ALA A 69 12.92 -8.25 5.72
N TRP A 70 12.27 -7.67 6.72
CA TRP A 70 12.08 -8.30 8.03
C TRP A 70 11.30 -9.62 7.93
N ALA A 71 10.24 -9.66 7.11
CA ALA A 71 9.42 -10.84 6.89
C ALA A 71 10.18 -12.04 6.30
N THR A 72 11.34 -11.84 5.68
CA THR A 72 12.16 -12.96 5.16
C THR A 72 12.72 -13.85 6.27
N ASN A 73 12.82 -13.35 7.50
CA ASN A 73 13.42 -14.06 8.63
C ASN A 73 12.44 -14.28 9.81
N ASP A 74 11.19 -13.80 9.71
CA ASP A 74 10.20 -13.91 10.78
C ASP A 74 8.81 -14.29 10.22
N SER A 75 8.41 -15.55 10.48
CA SER A 75 7.17 -16.14 9.95
C SER A 75 5.91 -15.44 10.45
N ARG A 76 5.95 -14.79 11.63
CA ARG A 76 4.80 -14.02 12.14
C ARG A 76 4.56 -12.80 11.26
N ILE A 77 5.65 -12.14 10.85
CA ILE A 77 5.60 -10.96 9.98
C ILE A 77 5.23 -11.36 8.56
N THR A 78 5.73 -12.51 8.08
CA THR A 78 5.27 -13.09 6.82
C THR A 78 3.75 -13.27 6.81
N ALA A 79 3.16 -13.75 7.90
CA ALA A 79 1.71 -13.95 8.01
C ALA A 79 0.94 -12.62 7.94
N VAL A 80 1.40 -11.58 8.66
CA VAL A 80 0.79 -10.24 8.62
C VAL A 80 0.92 -9.62 7.24
N LEU A 81 2.10 -9.66 6.64
CA LEU A 81 2.35 -9.16 5.29
C LEU A 81 1.46 -9.86 4.26
N THR A 82 1.30 -11.18 4.35
CA THR A 82 0.41 -11.95 3.47
C THR A 82 -1.04 -11.48 3.58
N GLN A 83 -1.53 -11.20 4.79
CA GLN A 83 -2.89 -10.69 5.01
C GLN A 83 -3.07 -9.28 4.44
N VAL A 84 -2.07 -8.41 4.62
CA VAL A 84 -2.07 -7.05 4.06
C VAL A 84 -2.08 -7.09 2.54
N ASP A 85 -1.21 -7.90 1.93
CA ASP A 85 -1.10 -8.03 0.48
C ASP A 85 -2.41 -8.55 -0.12
N GLN A 86 -3.01 -9.56 0.50
CA GLN A 86 -4.30 -10.10 0.09
C GLN A 86 -5.42 -9.05 0.24
N GLY A 87 -5.48 -8.34 1.36
CA GLY A 87 -6.48 -7.29 1.59
C GLY A 87 -6.39 -6.14 0.59
N ARG A 88 -5.17 -5.68 0.26
CA ARG A 88 -4.94 -4.63 -0.75
C ARG A 88 -5.36 -5.10 -2.14
N LEU A 89 -5.03 -6.33 -2.51
CA LEU A 89 -5.43 -6.93 -3.78
C LEU A 89 -6.95 -7.07 -3.90
N ASP A 90 -7.61 -7.56 -2.84
CA ASP A 90 -9.06 -7.75 -2.83
C ASP A 90 -9.81 -6.43 -2.89
N TYR A 91 -9.36 -5.41 -2.14
CA TYR A 91 -9.95 -4.07 -2.21
C TYR A 91 -9.83 -3.49 -3.62
N THR A 92 -8.63 -3.53 -4.21
CA THR A 92 -8.38 -3.01 -5.56
C THR A 92 -9.20 -3.76 -6.61
N LYS A 93 -9.28 -5.10 -6.51
CA LYS A 93 -10.11 -5.94 -7.37
C LYS A 93 -11.59 -5.56 -7.27
N ASN A 94 -12.09 -5.31 -6.05
CA ASN A 94 -13.48 -4.92 -5.84
C ASN A 94 -13.81 -3.58 -6.51
N LEU A 95 -12.89 -2.61 -6.50
CA LEU A 95 -13.07 -1.37 -7.25
C LEU A 95 -13.15 -1.63 -8.77
N PHE A 96 -12.27 -2.46 -9.34
CA PHE A 96 -12.37 -2.84 -10.76
C PHE A 96 -13.67 -3.59 -11.10
N LEU A 97 -14.17 -4.45 -10.21
CA LEU A 97 -15.48 -5.08 -10.37
C LEU A 97 -16.61 -4.05 -10.42
N GLN A 98 -16.59 -3.05 -9.53
CA GLN A 98 -17.59 -1.99 -9.48
C GLN A 98 -17.50 -1.03 -10.67
N VAL A 99 -16.30 -0.85 -11.26
CA VAL A 99 -16.12 -0.17 -12.56
C VAL A 99 -16.78 -0.97 -13.71
N GLY A 100 -17.03 -2.26 -13.52
CA GLY A 100 -17.78 -3.12 -14.43
C GLY A 100 -16.94 -4.11 -15.23
N PHE A 101 -15.72 -4.41 -14.79
CA PHE A 101 -14.89 -5.46 -15.40
C PHE A 101 -15.32 -6.85 -14.95
N ALA A 102 -15.11 -7.86 -15.80
CA ALA A 102 -15.36 -9.25 -15.45
C ALA A 102 -14.42 -9.71 -14.31
N PRO A 103 -14.79 -10.73 -13.49
CA PRO A 103 -14.01 -11.13 -12.32
C PRO A 103 -12.54 -11.45 -12.58
N PHE A 104 -12.25 -12.11 -13.69
CA PHE A 104 -10.87 -12.43 -14.07
C PHE A 104 -10.09 -11.19 -14.50
N GLU A 105 -10.70 -10.30 -15.30
CA GLU A 105 -10.08 -9.05 -15.72
C GLU A 105 -9.81 -8.12 -14.52
N ALA A 106 -10.77 -7.99 -13.61
CA ALA A 106 -10.62 -7.20 -12.39
C ALA A 106 -9.45 -7.72 -11.52
N MET A 107 -9.31 -9.04 -11.39
CA MET A 107 -8.19 -9.66 -10.67
C MET A 107 -6.85 -9.36 -11.37
N VAL A 108 -6.78 -9.52 -12.69
CA VAL A 108 -5.54 -9.27 -13.45
C VAL A 108 -5.12 -7.80 -13.34
N ARG A 109 -6.06 -6.86 -13.52
CA ARG A 109 -5.81 -5.42 -13.41
C ARG A 109 -5.37 -5.01 -12.00
N ALA A 110 -6.00 -5.56 -10.97
CA ALA A 110 -5.60 -5.34 -9.58
C ALA A 110 -4.16 -5.82 -9.32
N ARG A 111 -3.80 -7.00 -9.83
CA ARG A 111 -2.42 -7.52 -9.72
C ARG A 111 -1.42 -6.67 -10.47
N MET A 112 -1.75 -6.21 -11.67
CA MET A 112 -0.85 -5.37 -12.48
C MET A 112 -0.43 -4.10 -11.74
N VAL A 113 -1.40 -3.33 -11.22
CA VAL A 113 -1.08 -2.10 -10.48
C VAL A 113 -0.36 -2.40 -9.17
N TYR A 114 -0.82 -3.40 -8.42
CA TYR A 114 -0.26 -3.72 -7.11
C TYR A 114 1.19 -4.21 -7.21
N TYR A 115 1.49 -5.09 -8.17
CA TYR A 115 2.86 -5.57 -8.39
C TYR A 115 3.76 -4.49 -8.98
N ALA A 116 3.23 -3.59 -9.82
CA ALA A 116 3.99 -2.44 -10.31
C ALA A 116 4.42 -1.53 -9.14
N LEU A 117 3.51 -1.21 -8.22
CA LEU A 117 3.79 -0.38 -7.04
C LEU A 117 4.84 -1.03 -6.12
N VAL A 118 4.66 -2.31 -5.77
CA VAL A 118 5.63 -3.03 -4.93
C VAL A 118 6.98 -3.19 -5.65
N GLY A 119 6.96 -3.39 -6.97
CA GLY A 119 8.15 -3.42 -7.81
C GLY A 119 8.90 -2.08 -7.82
N GLU A 120 8.17 -0.97 -7.93
CA GLU A 120 8.73 0.38 -7.85
C GLU A 120 9.46 0.59 -6.52
N PHE A 121 8.80 0.27 -5.41
CA PHE A 121 9.40 0.33 -4.08
C PHE A 121 10.69 -0.50 -4.02
N THR A 122 10.66 -1.72 -4.52
CA THR A 122 11.80 -2.66 -4.45
C THR A 122 12.99 -2.20 -5.30
N ILE A 123 12.75 -1.69 -6.51
CA ILE A 123 13.79 -1.25 -7.44
C ILE A 123 14.37 0.10 -7.00
N GLY A 124 13.59 0.93 -6.31
CA GLY A 124 14.00 2.29 -5.91
C GLY A 124 14.13 3.24 -7.10
N ALA A 125 13.28 3.05 -8.12
CA ALA A 125 13.25 3.90 -9.30
C ALA A 125 12.98 5.36 -8.89
N ARG A 126 13.89 6.26 -9.26
CA ARG A 126 13.94 7.65 -8.76
C ARG A 126 13.20 8.62 -9.67
N SER A 127 11.96 8.32 -10.01
CA SER A 127 11.07 9.33 -10.58
C SER A 127 10.70 10.32 -9.48
N ASN A 128 10.70 11.61 -9.79
CA ASN A 128 10.26 12.61 -8.81
C ASN A 128 8.74 12.47 -8.57
N GLU A 129 8.22 13.03 -7.48
CA GLU A 129 6.81 12.89 -7.09
C GLU A 129 5.82 13.27 -8.21
N ALA A 130 6.12 14.32 -8.98
CA ALA A 130 5.25 14.77 -10.07
C ALA A 130 5.21 13.77 -11.23
N GLU A 131 6.34 13.16 -11.55
CA GLU A 131 6.43 12.11 -12.57
C GLU A 131 5.69 10.84 -12.13
N ARG A 132 5.87 10.42 -10.88
CA ARG A 132 5.13 9.28 -10.30
C ARG A 132 3.62 9.48 -10.33
N LEU A 133 3.17 10.70 -9.99
CA LEU A 133 1.76 11.06 -10.06
C LEU A 133 1.22 11.07 -11.50
N ALA A 134 2.00 11.57 -12.46
CA ALA A 134 1.62 11.55 -13.87
C ALA A 134 1.53 10.12 -14.41
N GLU A 135 2.50 9.27 -14.04
CA GLU A 135 2.53 7.87 -14.45
C GLU A 135 1.34 7.11 -13.89
N ILE A 136 1.04 7.21 -12.59
CA ILE A 136 -0.05 6.44 -11.99
C ILE A 136 -1.42 6.86 -12.56
N ARG A 137 -1.60 8.12 -12.94
CA ARG A 137 -2.80 8.62 -13.65
C ARG A 137 -2.93 8.03 -15.04
N LEU A 138 -1.82 7.92 -15.77
CA LEU A 138 -1.80 7.25 -17.07
C LEU A 138 -2.09 5.75 -16.93
N GLN A 139 -1.48 5.09 -15.94
CA GLN A 139 -1.77 3.69 -15.62
C GLN A 139 -3.25 3.48 -15.30
N HIS A 140 -3.89 4.36 -14.50
CA HIS A 140 -5.34 4.34 -14.27
C HIS A 140 -6.13 4.42 -15.58
N THR A 141 -5.77 5.36 -16.46
CA THR A 141 -6.44 5.52 -17.76
C THR A 141 -6.32 4.26 -18.62
N ILE A 142 -5.13 3.64 -18.68
CA ILE A 142 -4.88 2.40 -19.41
C ILE A 142 -5.68 1.24 -18.80
N LEU A 143 -5.70 1.16 -17.46
CA LEU A 143 -6.31 0.04 -16.74
C LEU A 143 -7.84 0.15 -16.64
N THR A 144 -8.42 1.33 -16.85
CA THR A 144 -9.88 1.52 -16.88
C THR A 144 -10.47 1.58 -18.29
N ARG A 145 -9.63 1.60 -19.32
CA ARG A 145 -10.10 1.54 -20.72
C ARG A 145 -10.74 0.18 -21.02
N ARG A 146 -11.95 0.21 -21.60
CA ARG A 146 -12.64 -0.97 -22.14
C ARG A 146 -12.17 -1.23 -23.58
N SER A 147 -11.95 -2.50 -23.92
CA SER A 147 -11.65 -2.98 -25.26
C SER A 147 -12.86 -2.87 -26.18
#